data_AF-A0A258AEA4-F1
#
_entry.id   AF-A0A258AEA4-F1
#
_cell.length_a   1.000
_cell.length_b   1.000
_cell.length_c   1.000
_cell.angle_alpha   90.00
_cell.angle_beta   90.00
_cell.angle_gamma   90.00
#
_symmetry.space_group_name_H-M   'P 1'
#
loop_
_entity.id
_entity.type
_entity.pdbx_description
1 polymer ?
#
loop_
_entity_poly.entity_id
_entity_poly.type
_entity_poly.pdbx_seq_one_letter_code
_entity_poly.pdbx_strand_id
1 'polypeptide(L)'
;MPPYWKTFVEQHQLIGREFLLPDDVDLSGVGADIEILDEANILNEQTESYPGIAVASAGFIPVGNCGIGTGDPYFINVHDGEGGPLYRIYHDEVINEQYDAKTAIAIVLQDYRQLLKHMPS
;
A
#
# COMPACT_ATOMS: atom_id res chain seq x y z
N MET A 1 -2.04 2.03 13.43
CA MET A 1 -0.87 1.64 12.62
C MET A 1 -0.03 0.59 13.36
N PRO A 2 0.46 -0.47 12.70
CA PRO A 2 1.28 -1.50 13.34
C PRO A 2 2.68 -0.97 13.71
N PRO A 3 3.25 -1.36 14.88
CA PRO A 3 4.56 -0.86 15.30
C PRO A 3 5.70 -1.14 14.31
N TYR A 4 5.68 -2.31 13.65
CA TYR A 4 6.73 -2.69 12.70
C TYR A 4 6.76 -1.77 11.46
N TRP A 5 5.60 -1.37 10.94
CA TRP A 5 5.52 -0.46 9.81
C TRP A 5 5.98 0.93 10.23
N LYS A 6 5.52 1.41 11.40
CA LYS A 6 5.94 2.68 11.98
C LYS A 6 7.46 2.78 12.10
N THR A 7 8.07 1.78 12.74
CA THR A 7 9.52 1.72 12.93
C THR A 7 10.26 1.70 11.60
N PHE A 8 9.78 0.93 10.62
CA PHE A 8 10.40 0.87 9.29
C PHE A 8 10.40 2.23 8.58
N VAL A 9 9.25 2.92 8.51
CA VAL A 9 9.16 4.21 7.80
C VAL A 9 9.93 5.32 8.53
N GLU A 10 9.94 5.32 9.86
CA GLU A 10 10.68 6.30 10.66
C GLU A 10 12.20 6.11 10.56
N GLN A 11 12.68 4.87 10.70
CA GLN A 11 14.11 4.56 10.65
C GLN A 11 14.75 4.91 9.30
N HIS A 12 13.99 4.78 8.22
CA HIS A 12 14.46 5.03 6.86
C HIS A 12 14.00 6.38 6.28
N GLN A 13 13.27 7.20 7.05
CA GLN A 13 12.75 8.51 6.63
C GLN A 13 11.92 8.42 5.34
N LEU A 14 10.98 7.48 5.32
CA LEU A 14 10.22 7.12 4.12
C LEU A 14 8.95 7.95 3.92
N ILE A 15 8.41 8.60 4.95
CA ILE A 15 7.19 9.40 4.83
C ILE A 15 7.34 10.48 3.75
N GLY A 16 6.39 10.55 2.82
CA GLY A 16 6.40 11.44 1.67
C GLY A 16 7.44 11.10 0.59
N ARG A 17 8.11 9.95 0.69
CA ARG A 17 9.00 9.46 -0.37
C ARG A 17 8.19 8.76 -1.44
N GLU A 18 8.58 9.01 -2.68
CA GLU A 18 8.08 8.34 -3.87
C GLU A 18 8.99 7.18 -4.27
N PHE A 19 8.39 6.07 -4.70
CA PHE A 19 9.04 4.90 -5.25
C PHE A 19 8.45 4.55 -6.60
N LEU A 20 9.33 4.32 -7.57
CA LEU A 20 8.96 3.84 -8.90
C LEU A 20 9.44 2.40 -9.04
N LEU A 21 8.48 1.47 -9.10
CA LEU A 21 8.72 0.06 -9.37
C LEU A 21 8.41 -0.22 -10.84
N PRO A 22 9.38 -0.74 -11.62
CA PRO A 22 9.11 -1.21 -12.97
C PRO A 22 8.18 -2.43 -12.97
N ASP A 23 7.57 -2.71 -14.12
CA ASP A 23 6.61 -3.79 -14.34
C ASP A 23 7.19 -5.20 -14.11
N ASP A 24 8.50 -5.38 -14.27
CA ASP A 24 9.22 -6.63 -13.99
C ASP A 24 9.53 -6.86 -12.49
N VAL A 25 9.39 -5.82 -11.66
CA VAL A 25 9.56 -5.88 -10.20
C VAL A 25 8.21 -5.94 -9.49
N ASP A 26 7.25 -5.15 -9.94
CA ASP A 26 5.89 -5.16 -9.44
C ASP A 26 5.20 -6.46 -9.82
N LEU A 27 4.87 -7.28 -8.81
CA LEU A 27 4.27 -8.60 -9.01
C LEU A 27 2.85 -8.56 -9.59
N SER A 28 2.22 -7.39 -9.65
CA SER A 28 0.96 -7.19 -10.38
C SER A 28 1.16 -7.02 -11.89
N GLY A 29 2.40 -6.74 -12.32
CA GLY A 29 2.84 -6.74 -13.72
C GLY A 29 2.58 -5.44 -14.48
N VAL A 30 2.20 -4.35 -13.81
CA VAL A 30 1.86 -3.07 -14.46
C VAL A 30 2.78 -1.92 -14.08
N GLY A 31 3.64 -2.12 -13.08
CA GLY A 31 4.48 -1.07 -12.49
C GLY A 31 3.75 -0.31 -11.40
N ALA A 32 4.50 0.21 -10.43
CA ALA A 32 3.95 0.90 -9.27
C ALA A 32 4.62 2.26 -9.07
N ASP A 33 3.82 3.29 -8.88
CA ASP A 33 4.23 4.61 -8.40
C ASP A 33 3.63 4.80 -7.02
N ILE A 34 4.47 4.83 -5.98
CA ILE A 34 4.08 4.73 -4.58
C ILE A 34 4.65 5.93 -3.82
N GLU A 35 3.80 6.82 -3.34
CA GLU A 35 4.17 7.79 -2.29
C GLU A 35 3.79 7.21 -0.92
N ILE A 36 4.71 7.25 0.06
CA ILE A 36 4.45 6.72 1.41
C ILE A 36 3.68 7.75 2.25
N LEU A 37 2.55 7.31 2.79
CA LEU A 37 1.64 8.15 3.56
C LEU A 37 2.14 8.41 4.99
N ASP A 38 1.81 9.59 5.51
CA ASP A 38 1.91 9.90 6.95
C ASP A 38 0.72 9.33 7.75
N GLU A 39 0.80 9.36 9.08
CA GLU A 39 -0.26 8.81 9.94
C GLU A 39 -1.64 9.44 9.71
N ALA A 40 -1.69 10.73 9.36
CA ALA A 40 -2.95 11.44 9.14
C ALA A 40 -3.61 11.00 7.83
N ASN A 41 -2.83 10.86 6.76
CA ASN A 41 -3.31 10.39 5.48
C ASN A 41 -3.67 8.91 5.52
N ILE A 42 -2.92 8.07 6.24
CA ILE A 42 -3.29 6.66 6.49
C ILE A 42 -4.66 6.59 7.16
N LEU A 43 -4.89 7.41 8.19
CA LEU A 43 -6.18 7.43 8.89
C LEU A 43 -7.31 7.89 7.96
N ASN A 44 -7.09 8.96 7.20
CA ASN A 44 -8.06 9.49 6.25
C ASN A 44 -8.44 8.46 5.18
N GLU A 45 -7.46 7.81 4.56
CA GLU A 45 -7.71 6.75 3.57
C GLU A 45 -8.48 5.58 4.19
N GLN A 46 -8.15 5.22 5.43
CA GLN A 46 -8.77 4.08 6.10
C GLN A 46 -10.21 4.35 6.57
N THR A 47 -10.60 5.60 6.85
CA THR A 47 -11.93 5.93 7.40
C THR A 47 -12.84 6.72 6.48
N GLU A 48 -12.28 7.45 5.51
CA GLU A 48 -13.05 8.40 4.68
C GLU A 48 -13.03 8.06 3.19
N SER A 49 -12.15 7.15 2.73
CA SER A 49 -11.98 6.86 1.30
C SER A 49 -12.05 5.38 0.95
N TYR A 50 -12.62 5.07 -0.22
CA TYR A 50 -12.50 3.74 -0.82
C TYR A 50 -11.17 3.66 -1.56
N PRO A 51 -10.49 2.51 -1.55
CA PRO A 51 -10.94 1.23 -1.02
C PRO A 51 -10.71 1.05 0.49
N GLY A 52 -10.00 1.96 1.15
CA GLY A 52 -9.56 1.83 2.55
C GLY A 52 -10.67 1.47 3.55
N ILE A 53 -11.84 2.11 3.44
CA ILE A 53 -13.02 1.80 4.28
C ILE A 53 -13.42 0.32 4.17
N ALA A 54 -13.52 -0.20 2.94
CA ALA A 54 -14.04 -1.55 2.69
C ALA A 54 -13.11 -2.65 3.16
N VAL A 55 -11.80 -2.41 3.08
CA VAL A 55 -10.77 -3.43 3.33
C VAL A 55 -10.22 -3.38 4.77
N ALA A 56 -10.58 -2.34 5.54
CA ALA A 56 -10.12 -2.16 6.90
C ALA A 56 -10.51 -3.34 7.82
N SER A 57 -11.73 -3.89 7.66
CA SER A 57 -12.22 -5.03 8.43
C SER A 57 -11.47 -6.33 8.12
N ALA A 58 -10.86 -6.43 6.94
CA ALA A 58 -10.01 -7.54 6.50
C ALA A 58 -8.52 -7.36 6.90
N GLY A 59 -8.21 -6.32 7.69
CA GLY A 59 -6.88 -6.09 8.23
C GLY A 59 -5.94 -5.31 7.32
N PHE A 60 -6.41 -4.80 6.19
CA PHE A 60 -5.62 -3.96 5.31
C PHE A 60 -5.49 -2.54 5.86
N ILE A 61 -4.28 -1.99 5.79
CA ILE A 61 -3.94 -0.65 6.22
C ILE A 61 -3.31 0.07 5.03
N PRO A 62 -3.86 1.21 4.58
CA PRO A 62 -3.25 2.00 3.52
C PRO A 62 -1.91 2.50 4.03
N VAL A 63 -0.88 2.39 3.21
CA VAL A 63 0.49 2.82 3.54
C VAL A 63 1.13 3.65 2.43
N GLY A 64 0.57 3.56 1.22
CA GLY A 64 0.97 4.40 0.11
C GLY A 64 -0.23 4.79 -0.76
N ASN A 65 -0.09 5.90 -1.45
CA ASN A 65 -0.97 6.34 -2.52
C ASN A 65 -0.21 6.31 -3.85
N CYS A 66 -0.94 6.45 -4.95
CA CYS A 66 -0.32 6.72 -6.23
C CYS A 66 0.21 8.16 -6.23
N GLY A 67 1.51 8.37 -6.50
CA GLY A 67 2.16 9.69 -6.44
C GLY A 67 1.53 10.76 -7.35
N ILE A 68 0.87 10.34 -8.44
CA ILE A 68 0.11 11.23 -9.33
C ILE A 68 -1.33 11.51 -8.87
N GLY A 69 -1.79 10.87 -7.80
CA GLY A 69 -3.10 11.10 -7.18
C GLY A 69 -4.31 10.55 -7.95
N THR A 70 -4.09 9.73 -8.99
CA THR A 70 -5.17 9.18 -9.84
C THR A 70 -5.21 7.65 -9.86
N GLY A 71 -4.26 7.00 -9.21
CA GLY A 71 -4.11 5.55 -9.23
C GLY A 71 -4.49 4.89 -7.92
N ASP A 72 -4.33 3.57 -7.89
CA ASP A 72 -4.73 2.73 -6.77
C ASP A 72 -3.78 2.85 -5.57
N PRO A 73 -4.31 2.85 -4.33
CA PRO A 73 -3.51 2.89 -3.13
C PRO A 73 -2.85 1.55 -2.82
N TYR A 74 -1.84 1.63 -1.96
CA TYR A 74 -1.00 0.51 -1.56
C TYR A 74 -1.17 0.19 -0.09
N PHE A 75 -1.19 -1.09 0.23
CA PHE A 75 -1.59 -1.58 1.55
C PHE A 75 -0.59 -2.59 2.11
N ILE A 76 -0.50 -2.64 3.43
CA ILE A 76 -0.03 -3.82 4.16
C ILE A 76 -1.23 -4.50 4.81
N ASN A 77 -1.08 -5.77 5.19
CA ASN A 77 -2.08 -6.45 6.02
C ASN A 77 -1.50 -6.78 7.41
N VAL A 78 -2.26 -6.48 8.47
CA VAL A 78 -1.85 -6.76 9.86
C VAL A 78 -1.68 -8.24 10.16
N HIS A 79 -2.31 -9.11 9.37
CA HIS A 79 -2.25 -10.55 9.53
C HIS A 79 -0.95 -11.17 8.98
N ASP A 80 -0.24 -10.47 8.08
CA ASP A 80 1.04 -10.93 7.52
C ASP A 80 2.24 -10.59 8.41
N GLY A 81 2.11 -9.52 9.22
CA GLY A 81 3.14 -9.08 10.15
C GLY A 81 4.32 -8.34 9.50
N GLU A 82 5.45 -8.34 10.20
CA GLU A 82 6.65 -7.59 9.80
C GLU A 82 7.29 -8.19 8.54
N GLY A 83 7.56 -7.34 7.56
CA GLY A 83 8.11 -7.76 6.26
C GLY A 83 7.13 -8.55 5.40
N GLY A 84 5.82 -8.45 5.69
CA GLY A 84 4.78 -9.02 4.84
C GLY A 84 4.65 -8.34 3.48
N PRO A 85 3.72 -8.80 2.64
CA PRO A 85 3.55 -8.27 1.30
C PRO A 85 3.09 -6.82 1.28
N LEU A 86 3.46 -6.14 0.20
CA LEU A 86 2.84 -4.88 -0.21
C LEU A 86 1.78 -5.20 -1.25
N TYR A 87 0.58 -4.69 -1.05
CA TYR A 87 -0.57 -4.92 -1.91
C TYR A 87 -0.94 -3.65 -2.68
N ARG A 88 -1.57 -3.82 -3.83
CA ARG A 88 -2.37 -2.82 -4.53
C ARG A 88 -3.82 -3.25 -4.44
N ILE A 89 -4.70 -2.31 -4.14
CA ILE A 89 -6.14 -2.58 -4.11
C ILE A 89 -6.83 -1.64 -5.09
N TYR A 90 -7.47 -2.22 -6.10
CA TYR A 90 -8.03 -1.47 -7.21
C TYR A 90 -9.30 -0.70 -6.81
N HIS A 91 -9.33 0.61 -7.06
CA HIS A 91 -10.49 1.47 -6.77
C HIS A 91 -11.76 1.00 -7.47
N ASP A 92 -11.63 0.63 -8.74
CA ASP A 92 -12.77 0.24 -9.58
C ASP A 92 -13.41 -1.08 -9.13
N GLU A 93 -12.67 -1.92 -8.40
CA GLU A 93 -13.12 -3.23 -7.93
C GLU A 93 -13.65 -3.22 -6.49
N VAL A 94 -13.36 -2.16 -5.71
CA VAL A 94 -13.72 -2.07 -4.29
C VAL A 94 -14.53 -0.81 -4.01
N ILE A 95 -15.83 -0.92 -4.23
CA ILE A 95 -16.82 0.13 -3.97
C ILE A 95 -17.65 -0.10 -2.69
N ASN A 96 -17.49 -1.27 -2.06
CA ASN A 96 -18.10 -1.69 -0.80
C ASN A 96 -17.35 -2.92 -0.24
N GLU A 97 -17.76 -3.45 0.92
CA GLU A 97 -17.14 -4.62 1.57
C GLU A 97 -17.36 -5.96 0.83
N GLN A 98 -18.22 -6.02 -0.20
CA GLN A 98 -18.54 -7.22 -0.97
C GLN A 98 -17.73 -7.30 -2.28
N TYR A 99 -16.44 -6.97 -2.22
CA TYR A 99 -15.53 -7.07 -3.35
C TYR A 99 -15.00 -8.49 -3.54
N ASP A 100 -14.65 -8.86 -4.77
CA ASP A 100 -13.92 -10.12 -5.02
C ASP A 100 -12.43 -9.90 -4.80
N ALA A 101 -11.91 -10.38 -3.66
CA ALA A 101 -10.51 -10.27 -3.31
C ALA A 101 -9.55 -10.82 -4.40
N LYS A 102 -10.00 -11.75 -5.25
CA LYS A 102 -9.14 -12.32 -6.32
C LYS A 102 -8.89 -11.36 -7.48
N THR A 103 -9.81 -10.43 -7.73
CA THR A 103 -9.67 -9.43 -8.80
C THR A 103 -9.27 -8.07 -8.24
N ALA A 104 -9.76 -7.74 -7.05
CA ALA A 104 -9.55 -6.45 -6.40
C ALA A 104 -8.16 -6.26 -5.79
N ILE A 105 -7.49 -7.34 -5.36
CA ILE A 105 -6.25 -7.26 -4.61
C ILE A 105 -5.12 -7.92 -5.40
N ALA A 106 -4.08 -7.15 -5.68
CA ALA A 106 -2.85 -7.65 -6.27
C ALA A 106 -1.67 -7.51 -5.30
N ILE A 107 -0.74 -8.45 -5.34
CA ILE A 107 0.54 -8.32 -4.63
C ILE A 107 1.48 -7.49 -5.51
N VAL A 108 2.11 -6.48 -4.94
CA VAL A 108 3.13 -5.64 -5.58
C VAL A 108 4.52 -6.14 -5.20
N LEU A 109 4.75 -6.42 -3.91
CA LEU A 109 5.99 -7.02 -3.40
C LEU A 109 5.64 -8.11 -2.38
N GLN A 110 6.42 -9.19 -2.32
CA GLN A 110 6.27 -10.21 -1.25
C GLN A 110 6.78 -9.72 0.12
N ASP A 111 7.58 -8.66 0.13
CA ASP A 111 8.13 -8.04 1.33
C ASP A 111 8.27 -6.53 1.10
N TYR A 112 7.49 -5.72 1.83
CA TYR A 112 7.49 -4.27 1.67
C TYR A 112 8.87 -3.64 1.91
N ARG A 113 9.79 -4.30 2.64
CA ARG A 113 11.14 -3.77 2.90
C ARG A 113 11.98 -3.70 1.62
N GLN A 114 11.58 -4.40 0.57
CA GLN A 114 12.22 -4.33 -0.74
C GLN A 114 12.14 -2.92 -1.35
N LEU A 115 11.20 -2.06 -0.91
CA LEU A 115 11.17 -0.64 -1.29
C LEU A 115 12.52 0.05 -1.11
N LEU A 116 13.30 -0.30 -0.08
CA LEU A 116 14.63 0.29 0.14
C LEU A 116 15.61 0.09 -1.01
N LYS A 117 15.44 -0.96 -1.82
CA LYS A 117 16.27 -1.22 -3.02
C LYS A 117 15.97 -0.27 -4.16
N HIS A 118 14.82 0.40 -4.10
CA HIS A 118 14.29 1.31 -5.11
C HIS A 118 14.24 2.75 -4.60
N MET A 119 14.99 3.07 -3.53
CA MET A 119 15.10 4.44 -3.06
C MET A 119 15.69 5.32 -4.17
N PRO A 120 15.06 6.46 -4.50
CA PRO A 120 15.66 7.42 -5.41
C PRO A 120 16.97 7.94 -4.81
N SER A 121 18.02 7.94 -5.64
CA SER A 121 19.38 8.38 -5.31
C SER A 121 19.49 9.88 -5.08
#